data_AF-A0A532T1N1-F1
#
_entry.id   AF-A0A532T1N1-F1
#
_cell.length_a   1.000
_cell.length_b   1.000
_cell.length_c   1.000
_cell.angle_alpha   90.00
_cell.angle_beta   90.00
_cell.angle_gamma   90.00
#
_symmetry.space_group_name_H-M   'P 1'
#
loop_
_entity.id
_entity.type
_entity.pdbx_description
1 polymer ?
#
loop_
_entity_poly.entity_id
_entity_poly.type
_entity_poly.pdbx_seq_one_letter_code
_entity_poly.pdbx_strand_id
1 'polypeptide(L)'
;MLTQSKSKKPEVAISKGDTPKDCLLKGIDNLGGISKFIDHGDQVFIKFNLCFPGGFPINTNFDVLETLINSCKKAGAKKVYLGSFPFPGVPINVISDLLSLNGYFKTLGAELAFLDNSDNFENKKINQEQLKKIKYNSLTKIQIKNNEFFIPNIILNSDKFISVNQINVNPLFKFNSSLLNISTIIPPKYQENGKNRVEDNNFISSDQYKKDLVSNILDIFTIKKPNLIINDMFYILEGAGPFIYKDSSLKKRGLMMIGDDLISVDLITLSALNLDINEFELIQQAQNKNITIPKISNIRILGEKLEDIRADIELCVSKLEDIRVKNFSINSGRYCSGCFKQAYHLLNFMKTYMGKDLKYNPSNSFVFGNNPAEPEKTENIVLFGDCAIESTKNYNFRKIITEDKKDLIGDAKRKLKKETKSKKPTKVKEKPNKKILNLPGCPPNVFNCLERILEYYGKKNVPNLNLLKNINKFWINGESTNKLKIWEAL
;
A
#
# COMPACT_ATOMS: atom_id res chain seq x y z
N MET A 1 2.72 -51.39 -0.18
CA MET A 1 1.49 -50.61 0.11
C MET A 1 1.90 -49.36 0.90
N LEU A 2 2.10 -48.24 0.21
CA LEU A 2 2.31 -46.94 0.85
C LEU A 2 0.95 -46.46 1.37
N THR A 3 0.83 -46.33 2.68
CA THR A 3 -0.33 -45.71 3.33
C THR A 3 -0.46 -44.28 2.84
N GLN A 4 -1.40 -44.04 1.92
CA GLN A 4 -1.89 -42.70 1.64
C GLN A 4 -2.44 -42.13 2.94
N SER A 5 -1.68 -41.30 3.64
CA SER A 5 -2.26 -40.47 4.69
C SER A 5 -3.31 -39.60 4.01
N LYS A 6 -4.59 -39.86 4.24
CA LYS A 6 -5.67 -38.97 3.81
C LYS A 6 -5.33 -37.59 4.38
N SER A 7 -4.90 -36.67 3.52
CA SER A 7 -4.60 -35.31 3.95
C SER A 7 -5.85 -34.73 4.58
N LYS A 8 -5.71 -34.19 5.80
CA LYS A 8 -6.82 -33.54 6.50
C LYS A 8 -7.31 -32.38 5.62
N LYS A 9 -8.62 -32.32 5.36
CA LYS A 9 -9.23 -31.20 4.63
C LYS A 9 -9.02 -29.89 5.40
N PRO A 10 -8.65 -28.79 4.75
CA PRO A 10 -8.62 -27.47 5.37
C PRO A 10 -9.98 -27.09 5.98
N GLU A 11 -9.96 -26.40 7.11
CA GLU A 11 -11.16 -25.98 7.84
C GLU A 11 -11.26 -24.46 7.85
N VAL A 12 -12.43 -23.94 7.44
CA VAL A 12 -12.74 -22.51 7.47
C VAL A 12 -14.10 -22.32 8.14
N ALA A 13 -14.12 -21.65 9.28
CA ALA A 13 -15.33 -21.18 9.92
C ALA A 13 -15.73 -19.81 9.34
N ILE A 14 -16.98 -19.73 8.89
CA ILE A 14 -17.67 -18.48 8.58
C ILE A 14 -18.52 -18.16 9.79
N SER A 15 -18.23 -17.04 10.44
CA SER A 15 -18.92 -16.60 11.65
C SER A 15 -19.67 -15.30 11.39
N LYS A 16 -20.86 -15.18 11.98
CA LYS A 16 -21.65 -13.95 12.00
C LYS A 16 -21.95 -13.54 13.44
N GLY A 17 -21.81 -12.25 13.75
CA GLY A 17 -21.99 -11.73 15.10
C GLY A 17 -22.47 -10.28 15.14
N ASP A 18 -22.97 -9.88 16.31
CA ASP A 18 -23.43 -8.52 16.57
C ASP A 18 -22.28 -7.57 16.91
N THR A 19 -21.19 -8.14 17.45
CA THR A 19 -19.93 -7.47 17.77
C THR A 19 -18.73 -8.22 17.16
N PRO A 20 -17.58 -7.53 16.93
CA PRO A 20 -16.36 -8.19 16.44
C PRO A 20 -15.88 -9.31 17.36
N LYS A 21 -15.98 -9.10 18.68
CA LYS A 21 -15.64 -10.09 19.71
C LYS A 21 -16.47 -11.37 19.56
N ASP A 22 -17.79 -11.24 19.45
CA ASP A 22 -18.68 -12.39 19.34
C ASP A 22 -18.42 -13.17 18.04
N CYS A 23 -18.16 -12.44 16.96
CA CYS A 23 -17.82 -13.04 15.68
C CYS A 23 -16.55 -13.88 15.78
N LEU A 24 -15.48 -13.31 16.36
CA LEU A 24 -14.20 -14.00 16.55
C LEU A 24 -14.34 -15.25 17.43
N LEU A 25 -15.00 -15.14 18.58
CA LEU A 25 -15.17 -16.26 19.52
C LEU A 25 -15.98 -17.40 18.88
N LYS A 26 -17.12 -17.09 18.25
CA LYS A 26 -17.93 -18.10 17.54
C LYS A 26 -17.13 -18.81 16.44
N GLY A 27 -16.34 -18.07 15.67
CA GLY A 27 -15.53 -18.66 14.60
C GLY A 27 -14.42 -19.57 15.15
N ILE A 28 -13.76 -19.19 16.23
CA ILE A 28 -12.77 -20.03 16.93
C ILE A 28 -13.43 -21.28 17.53
N ASP A 29 -14.59 -21.13 18.17
CA ASP A 29 -15.33 -22.25 18.78
C ASP A 29 -15.78 -23.25 17.72
N ASN A 30 -16.28 -22.77 16.58
CA ASN A 30 -16.64 -23.61 15.43
C ASN A 30 -15.46 -24.45 14.91
N LEU A 31 -14.23 -23.94 15.01
CA LEU A 31 -13.02 -24.67 14.63
C LEU A 31 -12.57 -25.69 15.68
N GLY A 32 -13.24 -25.77 16.83
CA GLY A 32 -12.87 -26.64 17.96
C GLY A 32 -12.16 -25.93 19.10
N GLY A 33 -12.22 -24.59 19.15
CA GLY A 33 -11.63 -23.78 20.22
C GLY A 33 -10.17 -23.40 19.99
N ILE A 34 -9.71 -22.39 20.73
CA ILE A 34 -8.35 -21.84 20.59
C ILE A 34 -7.25 -22.84 20.96
N SER A 35 -7.53 -23.79 21.86
CA SER A 35 -6.60 -24.83 22.30
C SER A 35 -6.23 -25.83 21.22
N LYS A 36 -6.96 -25.86 20.10
CA LYS A 36 -6.56 -26.61 18.90
C LYS A 36 -5.34 -25.99 18.19
N PHE A 37 -5.14 -24.69 18.37
CA PHE A 37 -4.11 -23.92 17.68
C PHE A 37 -2.95 -23.55 18.59
N ILE A 38 -3.24 -23.35 19.88
CA ILE A 38 -2.30 -22.87 20.90
C ILE A 38 -2.20 -23.92 22.01
N ASP A 39 -0.97 -24.33 22.29
CA ASP A 39 -0.60 -25.27 23.34
C ASP A 39 -0.13 -24.51 24.59
N HIS A 40 -0.22 -25.16 25.75
CA HIS A 40 0.27 -24.59 27.00
C HIS A 40 1.79 -24.41 26.95
N GLY A 41 2.27 -23.20 27.26
CA GLY A 41 3.68 -22.85 27.25
C GLY A 41 4.16 -22.16 25.98
N ASP A 42 3.32 -22.07 24.94
CA ASP A 42 3.69 -21.48 23.65
C ASP A 42 4.09 -20.00 23.76
N GLN A 43 5.09 -19.61 22.98
CA GLN A 43 5.27 -18.25 22.51
C GLN A 43 4.47 -18.03 21.22
N VAL A 44 3.49 -17.12 21.26
CA VAL A 44 2.61 -16.81 20.15
C VAL A 44 2.97 -15.46 19.55
N PHE A 45 3.12 -15.40 18.23
CA PHE A 45 3.22 -14.14 17.48
C PHE A 45 1.95 -13.87 16.69
N ILE A 46 1.33 -12.72 16.92
CA ILE A 46 0.13 -12.25 16.21
C ILE A 46 0.56 -11.15 15.22
N LYS A 47 0.48 -11.45 13.93
CA LYS A 47 0.59 -10.45 12.87
C LYS A 47 -0.76 -9.79 12.66
N PHE A 48 -0.80 -8.47 12.83
CA PHE A 48 -1.99 -7.66 12.60
C PHE A 48 -1.73 -6.57 11.55
N ASN A 49 -2.74 -5.83 11.12
CA ASN A 49 -2.57 -4.66 10.25
C ASN A 49 -2.18 -3.44 11.09
N LEU A 50 -0.99 -2.92 10.81
CA LEU A 50 -0.52 -1.63 11.27
C LEU A 50 0.06 -0.90 10.06
N CYS A 51 -0.63 0.12 9.54
CA CYS A 51 -0.19 0.84 8.34
C CYS A 51 0.30 2.25 8.65
N PHE A 52 -0.50 3.03 9.39
CA PHE A 52 -0.24 4.42 9.76
C PHE A 52 -0.66 4.66 11.21
N PRO A 53 -0.31 5.81 11.82
CA PRO A 53 -0.87 6.23 13.11
C PRO A 53 -2.33 6.68 12.94
N GLY A 54 -3.19 5.76 12.51
CA GLY A 54 -4.62 5.91 12.34
C GLY A 54 -5.39 4.85 13.13
N GLY A 55 -6.71 5.02 13.20
CA GLY A 55 -7.59 4.04 13.83
C GLY A 55 -8.08 2.96 12.87
N PHE A 56 -8.99 2.15 13.38
CA PHE A 56 -9.86 1.29 12.58
C PHE A 56 -10.64 2.10 11.53
N PRO A 57 -10.90 1.56 10.32
CA PRO A 57 -10.48 0.26 9.77
C PRO A 57 -9.15 0.28 9.00
N ILE A 58 -8.33 1.34 9.05
CA ILE A 58 -6.98 1.27 8.44
C ILE A 58 -6.15 0.17 9.11
N ASN A 59 -6.20 0.15 10.44
CA ASN A 59 -5.56 -0.84 11.28
C ASN A 59 -6.58 -1.87 11.79
N THR A 60 -6.09 -3.00 12.28
CA THR A 60 -6.94 -4.05 12.86
C THR A 60 -7.78 -3.52 14.03
N ASN A 61 -9.01 -4.02 14.15
CA ASN A 61 -9.90 -3.70 15.25
C ASN A 61 -9.31 -4.11 16.62
N PHE A 62 -9.25 -3.18 17.59
CA PHE A 62 -8.70 -3.47 18.91
C PHE A 62 -9.52 -4.47 19.72
N ASP A 63 -10.84 -4.54 19.53
CA ASP A 63 -11.69 -5.55 20.19
C ASP A 63 -11.31 -6.96 19.75
N VAL A 64 -10.94 -7.11 18.47
CA VAL A 64 -10.46 -8.38 17.88
C VAL A 64 -9.10 -8.74 18.46
N LEU A 65 -8.17 -7.77 18.53
CA LEU A 65 -6.85 -8.00 19.13
C LEU A 65 -6.95 -8.37 20.61
N GLU A 66 -7.74 -7.63 21.39
CA GLU A 66 -7.96 -7.92 22.81
C GLU A 66 -8.54 -9.31 23.01
N THR A 67 -9.60 -9.64 22.27
CA THR A 67 -10.27 -10.94 22.36
C THR A 67 -9.32 -12.07 21.98
N LEU A 68 -8.49 -11.89 20.96
CA LEU A 68 -7.50 -12.88 20.55
C LEU A 68 -6.38 -13.06 21.58
N ILE A 69 -5.81 -11.97 22.10
CA ILE A 69 -4.78 -12.00 23.16
C ILE A 69 -5.32 -12.78 24.37
N ASN A 70 -6.53 -12.44 24.82
CA ASN A 70 -7.16 -13.11 25.94
C ASN A 70 -7.43 -14.59 25.66
N SER A 71 -7.79 -14.95 24.42
CA SER A 71 -7.99 -16.34 24.01
C SER A 71 -6.68 -17.14 24.04
N CYS A 72 -5.59 -16.59 23.50
CA CYS A 72 -4.27 -17.23 23.55
C CYS A 72 -3.80 -17.44 25.00
N LYS A 73 -3.97 -16.45 25.88
CA LYS A 73 -3.60 -16.56 27.30
C LYS A 73 -4.44 -17.60 28.03
N LYS A 74 -5.75 -17.67 27.76
CA LYS A 74 -6.64 -18.70 28.32
C LYS A 74 -6.23 -20.12 27.89
N ALA A 75 -5.66 -20.28 26.70
CA ALA A 75 -5.10 -21.55 26.23
C ALA A 75 -3.77 -21.92 26.93
N GLY A 76 -3.19 -21.02 27.73
CA GLY A 76 -1.94 -21.25 28.44
C GLY A 76 -0.69 -20.77 27.69
N ALA A 77 -0.83 -19.89 26.70
CA ALA A 77 0.34 -19.25 26.06
C ALA A 77 1.23 -18.58 27.11
N LYS A 78 2.52 -18.90 27.10
CA LYS A 78 3.52 -18.30 28.00
C LYS A 78 3.80 -16.84 27.65
N LYS A 79 3.80 -16.53 26.35
CA LYS A 79 4.11 -15.20 25.86
C LYS A 79 3.33 -14.88 24.59
N VAL A 80 2.79 -13.68 24.49
CA VAL A 80 2.03 -13.21 23.32
C VAL A 80 2.68 -11.93 22.79
N TYR A 81 3.17 -11.97 21.56
CA TYR A 81 3.71 -10.83 20.83
C TYR A 81 2.73 -10.37 19.76
N LEU A 82 2.67 -9.06 19.53
CA LEU A 82 1.97 -8.46 18.40
C LEU A 82 2.94 -7.63 17.59
N GLY A 83 2.93 -7.73 16.27
CA GLY A 83 3.81 -6.91 15.45
C GLY A 83 3.42 -6.85 13.99
N SER A 84 3.77 -5.73 13.35
CA SER A 84 3.62 -5.49 11.91
C SER A 84 4.58 -4.38 11.50
N PHE A 85 5.03 -4.43 10.25
CA PHE A 85 5.70 -3.28 9.65
C PHE A 85 4.67 -2.28 9.10
N PRO A 86 4.81 -0.98 9.41
CA PRO A 86 3.97 0.08 8.85
C PRO A 86 4.43 0.52 7.47
N PHE A 87 3.85 1.61 6.98
CA PHE A 87 4.22 2.21 5.70
C PHE A 87 5.73 2.53 5.64
N PRO A 88 6.39 2.36 4.47
CA PRO A 88 7.81 2.68 4.30
C PRO A 88 8.22 4.04 4.88
N GLY A 89 9.29 4.05 5.67
CA GLY A 89 9.83 5.25 6.29
C GLY A 89 9.14 5.69 7.58
N VAL A 90 8.15 4.96 8.09
CA VAL A 90 7.53 5.25 9.39
C VAL A 90 8.05 4.27 10.46
N PRO A 91 8.69 4.74 11.53
CA PRO A 91 9.14 3.87 12.62
C PRO A 91 7.96 3.30 13.46
N ILE A 92 8.08 2.07 13.95
CA ILE A 92 7.06 1.44 14.81
C ILE A 92 6.90 2.21 16.13
N ASN A 93 7.98 2.70 16.74
CA ASN A 93 7.94 3.46 17.99
C ASN A 93 7.10 4.74 17.87
N VAL A 94 7.24 5.47 16.76
CA VAL A 94 6.44 6.66 16.47
C VAL A 94 4.94 6.32 16.47
N ILE A 95 4.53 5.24 15.81
CA ILE A 95 3.12 4.83 15.80
C ILE A 95 2.68 4.35 17.19
N SER A 96 3.53 3.59 17.87
CA SER A 96 3.26 3.11 19.23
C SER A 96 3.01 4.25 20.20
N ASP A 97 3.80 5.32 20.16
CA ASP A 97 3.68 6.45 21.08
C ASP A 97 2.41 7.26 20.80
N LEU A 98 2.10 7.46 19.52
CA LEU A 98 0.88 8.18 19.10
C LEU A 98 -0.41 7.44 19.45
N LEU A 99 -0.41 6.11 19.34
CA LEU A 99 -1.59 5.27 19.57
C LEU A 99 -1.56 4.55 20.94
N SER A 100 -0.54 4.78 21.77
CA SER A 100 -0.31 4.10 23.04
C SER A 100 -0.30 2.56 22.95
N LEU A 101 0.13 1.99 21.82
CA LEU A 101 0.03 0.55 21.55
C LEU A 101 0.78 -0.31 22.57
N ASN A 102 2.04 0.06 22.87
CA ASN A 102 2.86 -0.70 23.79
C ASN A 102 2.26 -0.72 25.20
N GLY A 103 1.72 0.41 25.67
CA GLY A 103 1.02 0.50 26.95
C GLY A 103 -0.23 -0.38 26.96
N TYR A 104 -1.07 -0.24 25.92
CA TYR A 104 -2.30 -1.01 25.78
C TYR A 104 -2.05 -2.52 25.79
N PHE A 105 -1.16 -3.04 24.94
CA PHE A 105 -0.88 -4.48 24.90
C PHE A 105 -0.27 -5.01 26.21
N LYS A 106 0.54 -4.22 26.90
CA LYS A 106 1.05 -4.58 28.24
C LYS A 106 -0.06 -4.77 29.27
N THR A 107 -1.10 -3.93 29.27
CA THR A 107 -2.25 -4.11 30.17
C THR A 107 -2.99 -5.43 29.94
N LEU A 108 -2.95 -5.94 28.71
CA LEU A 108 -3.52 -7.23 28.33
C LEU A 108 -2.56 -8.41 28.60
N GLY A 109 -1.33 -8.14 29.09
CA GLY A 109 -0.28 -9.13 29.29
C GLY A 109 0.34 -9.64 27.99
N ALA A 110 0.41 -8.80 26.96
CA ALA A 110 1.10 -9.05 25.70
C ALA A 110 2.16 -7.97 25.44
N GLU A 111 3.02 -8.19 24.44
CA GLU A 111 4.13 -7.28 24.10
C GLU A 111 4.06 -6.82 22.64
N LEU A 112 4.22 -5.51 22.41
CA LEU A 112 4.45 -4.98 21.07
C LEU A 112 5.87 -5.35 20.63
N ALA A 113 5.99 -6.03 19.49
CA ALA A 113 7.26 -6.33 18.84
C ALA A 113 7.69 -5.16 17.95
N PHE A 114 8.73 -4.44 18.37
CA PHE A 114 9.40 -3.44 17.54
C PHE A 114 10.27 -4.13 16.48
N LEU A 115 9.64 -4.61 15.41
CA LEU A 115 10.31 -5.39 14.34
C LEU A 115 11.43 -4.62 13.60
N ASP A 116 11.42 -3.29 13.69
CA ASP A 116 12.45 -2.39 13.18
C ASP A 116 13.45 -1.93 14.26
N ASN A 117 13.33 -2.44 15.49
CA ASN A 117 14.08 -2.05 16.69
C ASN A 117 14.04 -0.54 16.97
N SER A 118 12.97 0.14 16.54
CA SER A 118 12.84 1.59 16.68
C SER A 118 12.68 2.08 18.12
N ASP A 119 12.33 1.20 19.05
CA ASP A 119 12.37 1.43 20.50
C ASP A 119 13.78 1.82 21.00
N ASN A 120 14.82 1.46 20.24
CA ASN A 120 16.21 1.78 20.56
C ASN A 120 16.68 3.11 19.96
N PHE A 121 15.94 3.73 19.05
CA PHE A 121 16.43 4.87 18.27
C PHE A 121 16.68 6.12 19.13
N GLU A 122 15.91 6.33 20.19
CA GLU A 122 16.06 7.49 21.07
C GLU A 122 17.04 7.24 22.22
N ASN A 123 17.56 6.02 22.36
CA ASN A 123 18.49 5.67 23.41
C ASN A 123 19.91 6.17 23.07
N LYS A 124 20.30 7.30 23.69
CA LYS A 124 21.63 7.91 23.55
C LYS A 124 22.80 7.00 23.92
N LYS A 125 22.57 5.90 24.63
CA LYS A 125 23.61 4.92 24.99
C LYS A 125 23.93 3.93 23.85
N ILE A 126 23.10 3.88 22.80
CA ILE A 126 23.26 2.96 21.68
C ILE A 126 23.92 3.71 20.52
N ASN A 127 25.17 3.36 20.22
CA ASN A 127 25.92 3.88 19.08
C ASN A 127 25.62 3.10 17.79
N GLN A 128 26.19 3.57 16.67
CA GLN A 128 25.93 2.97 15.35
C GLN A 128 26.43 1.53 15.22
N GLU A 129 27.53 1.15 15.86
CA GLU A 129 28.04 -0.23 15.85
C GLU A 129 27.13 -1.18 16.66
N GLN A 130 26.63 -0.70 17.80
CA GLN A 130 25.66 -1.44 18.60
C GLN A 130 24.35 -1.62 17.84
N LEU A 131 23.85 -0.60 17.14
CA LEU A 131 22.69 -0.73 16.26
C LEU A 131 22.91 -1.77 15.15
N LYS A 132 24.10 -1.78 14.51
CA LYS A 132 24.45 -2.83 13.52
C LYS A 132 24.37 -4.23 14.13
N LYS A 133 24.92 -4.41 15.34
CA LYS A 133 24.86 -5.70 16.06
C LYS A 133 23.42 -6.09 16.40
N ILE A 134 22.60 -5.15 16.88
CA ILE A 134 21.17 -5.38 17.14
C ILE A 134 20.46 -5.82 15.86
N LYS A 135 20.72 -5.16 14.74
CA LYS A 135 20.13 -5.54 13.43
C LYS A 135 20.51 -6.96 13.02
N TYR A 136 21.80 -7.27 13.07
CA TYR A 136 22.31 -8.60 12.72
C TYR A 136 21.71 -9.69 13.62
N ASN A 137 21.54 -9.40 14.91
CA ASN A 137 21.00 -10.36 15.88
C ASN A 137 19.46 -10.46 15.86
N SER A 138 18.76 -9.51 15.26
CA SER A 138 17.27 -9.47 15.25
C SER A 138 16.66 -9.96 13.95
N LEU A 139 17.43 -10.06 12.86
CA LEU A 139 16.95 -10.50 11.54
C LEU A 139 17.71 -11.74 11.07
N THR A 140 16.97 -12.75 10.58
CA THR A 140 17.54 -13.87 9.85
C THR A 140 17.43 -13.61 8.35
N LYS A 141 18.52 -13.85 7.64
CA LYS A 141 18.54 -13.85 6.17
C LYS A 141 18.08 -15.23 5.68
N ILE A 142 17.07 -15.24 4.81
CA ILE A 142 16.52 -16.44 4.19
C ILE A 142 16.61 -16.30 2.67
N GLN A 143 17.23 -17.28 2.02
CA GLN A 143 17.31 -17.36 0.56
C GLN A 143 16.14 -18.19 0.04
N ILE A 144 15.37 -17.64 -0.90
CA ILE A 144 14.36 -18.39 -1.66
C ILE A 144 14.61 -18.15 -3.13
N LYS A 145 15.03 -19.21 -3.85
CA LYS A 145 15.43 -19.11 -5.25
C LYS A 145 16.49 -18.00 -5.42
N ASN A 146 16.19 -16.97 -6.20
CA ASN A 146 17.09 -15.86 -6.50
C ASN A 146 16.86 -14.64 -5.59
N ASN A 147 15.93 -14.74 -4.63
CA ASN A 147 15.53 -13.63 -3.76
C ASN A 147 16.07 -13.82 -2.33
N GLU A 148 16.50 -12.71 -1.74
CA GLU A 148 16.96 -12.62 -0.36
C GLU A 148 15.92 -11.90 0.50
N PHE A 149 15.47 -12.56 1.56
CA PHE A 149 14.52 -11.99 2.52
C PHE A 149 15.14 -11.87 3.89
N PHE A 150 14.80 -10.79 4.62
CA PHE A 150 15.21 -10.57 6.00
C PHE A 150 13.99 -10.64 6.90
N ILE A 151 13.97 -11.60 7.82
CA ILE A 151 12.80 -11.89 8.66
C ILE A 151 13.16 -11.66 10.13
N PRO A 152 12.34 -10.94 10.90
CA PRO A 152 12.53 -10.83 12.34
C PRO A 152 12.57 -12.18 13.04
N ASN A 153 13.62 -12.41 13.83
CA ASN A 153 13.84 -13.64 14.59
C ASN A 153 12.69 -13.94 15.54
N ILE A 154 12.06 -12.90 16.09
CA ILE A 154 10.87 -13.07 16.95
C ILE A 154 9.71 -13.77 16.24
N ILE A 155 9.53 -13.55 14.94
CA ILE A 155 8.50 -14.23 14.14
C ILE A 155 8.91 -15.68 13.92
N LEU A 156 10.16 -15.92 13.49
CA LEU A 156 10.67 -17.27 13.21
C LEU A 156 10.72 -18.16 14.46
N ASN A 157 11.09 -17.60 15.61
CA ASN A 157 11.30 -18.33 16.85
C ASN A 157 10.03 -18.52 17.68
N SER A 158 8.92 -17.86 17.34
CA SER A 158 7.65 -18.09 18.04
C SER A 158 7.07 -19.46 17.68
N ASP A 159 6.60 -20.22 18.67
CA ASP A 159 6.05 -21.56 18.47
C ASP A 159 4.80 -21.54 17.59
N LYS A 160 3.94 -20.53 17.78
CA LYS A 160 2.73 -20.32 16.99
C LYS A 160 2.73 -18.96 16.32
N PHE A 161 2.14 -18.93 15.13
CA PHE A 161 1.98 -17.73 14.32
C PHE A 161 0.51 -17.54 13.92
N ILE A 162 -0.09 -16.41 14.29
CA ILE A 162 -1.47 -16.06 13.95
C ILE A 162 -1.46 -14.87 12.99
N SER A 163 -2.23 -14.95 11.91
CA SER A 163 -2.45 -13.82 10.99
C SER A 163 -3.86 -13.26 11.20
N VAL A 164 -3.94 -11.99 11.60
CA VAL A 164 -5.17 -11.21 11.65
C VAL A 164 -5.10 -10.16 10.55
N ASN A 165 -6.05 -10.23 9.63
CA ASN A 165 -6.11 -9.38 8.45
C ASN A 165 -7.44 -8.63 8.39
N GLN A 166 -7.37 -7.31 8.35
CA GLN A 166 -8.49 -6.40 8.13
C GLN A 166 -8.82 -6.32 6.65
N ILE A 167 -9.99 -6.82 6.26
CA ILE A 167 -10.49 -6.77 4.89
C ILE A 167 -10.96 -5.36 4.56
N ASN A 168 -10.32 -4.74 3.57
CA ASN A 168 -10.72 -3.49 2.95
C ASN A 168 -10.38 -3.57 1.46
N VAL A 169 -11.00 -2.70 0.65
CA VAL A 169 -10.67 -2.63 -0.78
C VAL A 169 -9.23 -2.16 -1.01
N ASN A 170 -8.63 -2.68 -2.08
CA ASN A 170 -7.25 -2.43 -2.49
C ASN A 170 -7.20 -2.11 -3.98
N PRO A 171 -6.58 -0.99 -4.40
CA PRO A 171 -6.56 -0.59 -5.80
C PRO A 171 -5.78 -1.55 -6.70
N LEU A 172 -4.87 -2.36 -6.16
CA LEU A 172 -4.03 -3.29 -6.93
C LEU A 172 -4.57 -4.72 -6.96
N PHE A 173 -5.15 -5.16 -5.83
CA PHE A 173 -5.55 -6.57 -5.61
C PHE A 173 -7.05 -6.74 -5.34
N LYS A 174 -7.88 -5.73 -5.61
CA LYS A 174 -9.31 -5.66 -5.25
C LYS A 174 -9.56 -5.53 -3.74
N PHE A 175 -8.91 -6.34 -2.90
CA PHE A 175 -8.93 -6.21 -1.44
C PHE A 175 -7.59 -6.59 -0.79
N ASN A 176 -7.41 -6.22 0.47
CA ASN A 176 -6.26 -6.62 1.29
C ASN A 176 -6.45 -8.05 1.78
N SER A 177 -5.92 -9.05 1.09
CA SER A 177 -6.05 -10.46 1.48
C SER A 177 -5.05 -10.89 2.55
N SER A 178 -5.26 -12.07 3.15
CA SER A 178 -4.30 -12.62 4.11
C SER A 178 -2.93 -12.83 3.45
N LEU A 179 -2.85 -13.29 2.19
CA LEU A 179 -1.57 -13.39 1.45
C LEU A 179 -0.79 -12.06 1.41
N LEU A 180 -1.49 -10.94 1.23
CA LEU A 180 -0.86 -9.62 1.28
C LEU A 180 -0.40 -9.27 2.70
N ASN A 181 -1.20 -9.59 3.71
CA ASN A 181 -0.85 -9.33 5.11
C ASN A 181 0.44 -10.06 5.52
N ILE A 182 0.58 -11.36 5.21
CA ILE A 182 1.80 -12.13 5.50
C ILE A 182 3.02 -11.57 4.75
N SER A 183 2.88 -11.04 3.53
CA SER A 183 4.06 -10.47 2.85
C SER A 183 4.71 -9.30 3.59
N THR A 184 4.00 -8.70 4.56
CA THR A 184 4.50 -7.60 5.39
C THR A 184 5.19 -8.06 6.68
N ILE A 185 5.59 -9.34 6.79
CA ILE A 185 6.47 -9.82 7.87
C ILE A 185 7.96 -9.47 7.66
N ILE A 186 8.28 -8.84 6.54
CA ILE A 186 9.65 -8.41 6.17
C ILE A 186 9.75 -6.88 6.22
N PRO A 187 10.93 -6.28 6.42
CA PRO A 187 11.08 -4.83 6.45
C PRO A 187 10.56 -4.15 5.16
N PRO A 188 9.91 -2.96 5.25
CA PRO A 188 9.25 -2.31 4.12
C PRO A 188 10.14 -2.12 2.89
N LYS A 189 11.42 -1.82 3.07
CA LYS A 189 12.39 -1.68 1.97
C LYS A 189 12.56 -2.92 1.09
N TYR A 190 12.13 -4.10 1.56
CA TYR A 190 12.18 -5.36 0.82
C TYR A 190 10.80 -5.83 0.32
N GLN A 191 9.72 -5.10 0.64
CA GLN A 191 8.35 -5.47 0.24
C GLN A 191 8.01 -5.05 -1.19
N GLU A 192 8.68 -4.03 -1.73
CA GLU A 192 8.45 -3.54 -3.10
C GLU A 192 9.68 -3.77 -4.00
N ASN A 193 9.43 -4.07 -5.27
CA ASN A 193 10.48 -4.28 -6.27
C ASN A 193 11.06 -2.93 -6.72
N GLY A 194 12.12 -2.51 -6.03
CA GLY A 194 12.72 -1.20 -6.27
C GLY A 194 13.93 -1.15 -7.21
N LYS A 195 14.37 -2.24 -7.87
CA LYS A 195 15.75 -2.25 -8.41
C LYS A 195 16.02 -2.77 -9.82
N ASN A 196 15.10 -3.39 -10.54
CA ASN A 196 15.40 -3.87 -11.89
C ASN A 196 14.64 -3.04 -12.93
N ARG A 197 15.28 -1.93 -13.35
CA ARG A 197 14.98 -1.32 -14.65
C ARG A 197 15.28 -2.37 -15.71
N VAL A 198 14.24 -2.96 -16.27
CA VAL A 198 14.37 -3.50 -17.62
C VAL A 198 13.70 -2.45 -18.50
N GLU A 199 14.50 -1.75 -19.31
CA GLU A 199 14.04 -0.90 -20.41
C GLU A 199 13.43 -1.73 -21.54
N ASP A 200 12.69 -2.77 -21.19
CA ASP A 200 12.00 -3.62 -22.15
C ASP A 200 10.54 -3.16 -22.23
N ASN A 201 10.08 -2.89 -23.45
CA ASN A 201 8.67 -2.62 -23.74
C ASN A 201 7.74 -3.74 -23.23
N ASN A 202 8.28 -4.94 -22.99
CA ASN A 202 7.59 -6.05 -22.35
C ASN A 202 7.24 -5.78 -20.88
N PHE A 203 7.95 -4.90 -20.16
CA PHE A 203 7.69 -4.64 -18.74
C PHE A 203 6.29 -4.05 -18.50
N ILE A 204 5.89 -3.07 -19.32
CA ILE A 204 4.57 -2.43 -19.23
C ILE A 204 3.49 -3.35 -19.80
N SER A 205 3.71 -3.91 -20.99
CA SER A 205 2.70 -4.73 -21.67
C SER A 205 2.38 -6.03 -20.95
N SER A 206 3.35 -6.58 -20.21
CA SER A 206 3.18 -7.80 -19.43
C SER A 206 2.94 -7.56 -17.93
N ASP A 207 2.84 -6.29 -17.50
CA ASP A 207 2.75 -5.83 -16.10
C ASP A 207 3.73 -6.55 -15.16
N GLN A 208 5.01 -6.53 -15.53
CA GLN A 208 6.06 -7.25 -14.80
C GLN A 208 6.17 -6.80 -13.34
N TYR A 209 5.86 -5.53 -13.03
CA TYR A 209 5.78 -5.04 -11.65
C TYR A 209 4.82 -5.87 -10.80
N LYS A 210 3.59 -6.11 -11.27
CA LYS A 210 2.59 -6.90 -10.53
C LYS A 210 3.05 -8.34 -10.38
N LYS A 211 3.61 -8.92 -11.46
CA LYS A 211 4.13 -10.30 -11.46
C LYS A 211 5.25 -10.50 -10.45
N ASP A 212 6.22 -9.59 -10.40
CA ASP A 212 7.32 -9.65 -9.45
C ASP A 212 6.80 -9.47 -8.02
N LEU A 213 5.85 -8.56 -7.81
CA LEU A 213 5.24 -8.34 -6.49
C LEU A 213 4.51 -9.59 -6.00
N VAL A 214 3.66 -10.18 -6.85
CA VAL A 214 2.96 -11.44 -6.58
C VAL A 214 3.95 -12.57 -6.33
N SER A 215 5.02 -12.66 -7.13
CA SER A 215 6.08 -13.65 -6.96
C SER A 215 6.71 -13.56 -5.57
N ASN A 216 7.07 -12.34 -5.13
CA ASN A 216 7.66 -12.11 -3.81
C ASN A 216 6.69 -12.43 -2.67
N ILE A 217 5.41 -12.03 -2.79
CA ILE A 217 4.37 -12.35 -1.81
C ILE A 217 4.29 -13.87 -1.59
N LEU A 218 4.26 -14.63 -2.68
CA LEU A 218 4.18 -16.08 -2.63
C LEU A 218 5.45 -16.73 -2.09
N ASP A 219 6.63 -16.19 -2.39
CA ASP A 219 7.89 -16.68 -1.81
C ASP A 219 7.90 -16.45 -0.28
N ILE A 220 7.52 -15.26 0.20
CA ILE A 220 7.45 -14.94 1.64
C ILE A 220 6.44 -15.84 2.36
N PHE A 221 5.31 -16.14 1.74
CA PHE A 221 4.31 -17.07 2.28
C PHE A 221 4.88 -18.46 2.59
N THR A 222 5.92 -18.91 1.87
CA THR A 222 6.55 -20.22 2.13
C THR A 222 7.45 -20.25 3.35
N ILE A 223 7.85 -19.10 3.91
CA ILE A 223 8.82 -19.00 5.01
C ILE A 223 8.23 -19.53 6.32
N LYS A 224 7.08 -18.98 6.72
CA LYS A 224 6.40 -19.37 7.96
C LYS A 224 4.90 -19.23 7.78
N LYS A 225 4.23 -20.38 7.77
CA LYS A 225 2.77 -20.43 7.61
C LYS A 225 2.10 -20.18 8.96
N PRO A 226 1.02 -19.38 9.00
CA PRO A 226 0.25 -19.18 10.21
C PRO A 226 -0.52 -20.46 10.59
N ASN A 227 -0.65 -20.69 11.89
CA ASN A 227 -1.44 -21.76 12.49
C ASN A 227 -2.94 -21.40 12.53
N LEU A 228 -3.26 -20.11 12.66
CA LEU A 228 -4.62 -19.58 12.66
C LEU A 228 -4.66 -18.32 11.81
N ILE A 229 -5.65 -18.22 10.92
CA ILE A 229 -5.86 -17.10 10.00
C ILE A 229 -7.23 -16.51 10.28
N ILE A 230 -7.31 -15.19 10.41
CA ILE A 230 -8.53 -14.43 10.62
C ILE A 230 -8.59 -13.34 9.55
N ASN A 231 -9.52 -13.46 8.62
CA ASN A 231 -9.95 -12.37 7.76
C ASN A 231 -11.13 -11.67 8.45
N ASP A 232 -10.84 -10.55 9.09
CA ASP A 232 -11.83 -9.66 9.71
C ASP A 232 -12.52 -8.83 8.63
N MET A 233 -13.77 -9.16 8.36
CA MET A 233 -14.64 -8.39 7.49
C MET A 233 -15.86 -7.86 8.25
N PHE A 234 -15.77 -7.74 9.58
CA PHE A 234 -16.90 -7.30 10.39
C PHE A 234 -17.38 -5.91 9.95
N TYR A 235 -16.42 -5.01 9.70
CA TYR A 235 -16.62 -3.89 8.80
C TYR A 235 -15.65 -3.97 7.63
N ILE A 236 -16.09 -3.50 6.47
CA ILE A 236 -15.28 -3.34 5.27
C ILE A 236 -15.34 -1.87 4.87
N LEU A 237 -14.19 -1.27 4.59
CA LEU A 237 -14.13 0.02 3.93
C LEU A 237 -14.12 -0.19 2.41
N GLU A 238 -15.19 0.25 1.76
CA GLU A 238 -15.45 0.14 0.31
C GLU A 238 -15.23 1.48 -0.40
N GLY A 239 -15.18 1.47 -1.74
CA GLY A 239 -14.96 2.66 -2.56
C GLY A 239 -13.47 2.98 -2.73
N ALA A 240 -13.01 4.14 -2.27
CA ALA A 240 -11.64 4.58 -2.52
C ALA A 240 -10.56 3.85 -1.70
N GLY A 241 -10.94 3.20 -0.61
CA GLY A 241 -10.07 2.37 0.24
C GLY A 241 -9.51 3.07 1.48
N PRO A 242 -8.75 2.32 2.32
CA PRO A 242 -8.46 2.69 3.71
C PRO A 242 -7.70 4.01 3.88
N PHE A 243 -6.93 4.42 2.87
CA PHE A 243 -6.17 5.67 2.93
C PHE A 243 -6.94 6.90 2.44
N ILE A 244 -8.19 6.73 1.97
CA ILE A 244 -9.00 7.77 1.32
C ILE A 244 -10.42 7.75 1.91
N TYR A 245 -10.54 8.07 3.20
CA TYR A 245 -11.81 7.99 3.94
C TYR A 245 -12.95 8.81 3.34
N LYS A 246 -12.66 10.00 2.81
CA LYS A 246 -13.68 10.93 2.31
C LYS A 246 -14.51 10.34 1.16
N ASP A 247 -13.87 9.53 0.31
CA ASP A 247 -14.49 8.89 -0.85
C ASP A 247 -14.67 7.38 -0.61
N SER A 248 -14.76 6.97 0.66
CA SER A 248 -14.96 5.58 1.04
C SER A 248 -16.21 5.43 1.90
N SER A 249 -16.82 4.24 1.89
CA SER A 249 -17.97 3.91 2.72
C SER A 249 -17.64 2.76 3.65
N LEU A 250 -17.79 2.96 4.95
CA LEU A 250 -17.70 1.88 5.93
C LEU A 250 -19.00 1.07 5.93
N LYS A 251 -18.93 -0.22 5.61
CA LYS A 251 -20.06 -1.14 5.62
C LYS A 251 -19.90 -2.17 6.73
N LYS A 252 -20.94 -2.33 7.56
CA LYS A 252 -21.01 -3.44 8.53
C LYS A 252 -21.46 -4.70 7.79
N ARG A 253 -20.61 -5.72 7.71
CA ARG A 253 -21.01 -7.06 7.22
C ARG A 253 -21.27 -8.02 8.38
N GLY A 254 -20.61 -7.80 9.52
CA GLY A 254 -20.78 -8.62 10.72
C GLY A 254 -20.20 -10.03 10.57
N LEU A 255 -19.25 -10.23 9.67
CA LEU A 255 -18.70 -11.53 9.28
C LEU A 255 -17.20 -11.63 9.56
N MET A 256 -16.71 -12.84 9.85
CA MET A 256 -15.28 -13.17 9.83
C MET A 256 -15.06 -14.56 9.27
N MET A 257 -13.99 -14.72 8.49
CA MET A 257 -13.52 -16.00 7.97
C MET A 257 -12.29 -16.40 8.75
N ILE A 258 -12.38 -17.53 9.43
CA ILE A 258 -11.35 -18.00 10.36
C ILE A 258 -10.97 -19.43 9.98
N GLY A 259 -9.69 -19.75 9.89
CA GLY A 259 -9.29 -21.10 9.46
C GLY A 259 -7.83 -21.45 9.70
N ASP A 260 -7.48 -22.67 9.31
CA ASP A 260 -6.15 -23.28 9.47
C ASP A 260 -5.30 -23.29 8.18
N ASP A 261 -5.89 -22.91 7.05
CA ASP A 261 -5.21 -22.76 5.77
C ASP A 261 -5.48 -21.38 5.17
N LEU A 262 -4.40 -20.63 4.95
CA LEU A 262 -4.48 -19.25 4.51
C LEU A 262 -5.13 -19.10 3.13
N ILE A 263 -4.79 -19.98 2.20
CA ILE A 263 -5.32 -19.94 0.83
C ILE A 263 -6.82 -20.25 0.87
N SER A 264 -7.24 -21.24 1.65
CA SER A 264 -8.65 -21.56 1.86
C SER A 264 -9.42 -20.37 2.44
N VAL A 265 -8.87 -19.69 3.45
CA VAL A 265 -9.51 -18.50 4.04
C VAL A 265 -9.67 -17.37 3.00
N ASP A 266 -8.64 -17.10 2.19
CA ASP A 266 -8.72 -16.10 1.13
C ASP A 266 -9.72 -16.50 0.01
N LEU A 267 -9.80 -17.78 -0.37
CA LEU A 267 -10.76 -18.30 -1.36
C LEU A 267 -12.22 -18.18 -0.90
N ILE A 268 -12.48 -18.52 0.37
CA ILE A 268 -13.81 -18.37 0.96
C ILE A 268 -14.17 -16.88 1.10
N THR A 269 -13.19 -16.03 1.43
CA THR A 269 -13.38 -14.56 1.47
C THR A 269 -13.73 -13.99 0.10
N LEU A 270 -13.00 -14.38 -0.96
CA LEU A 270 -13.31 -14.02 -2.35
C LEU A 270 -14.74 -14.40 -2.73
N SER A 271 -15.11 -15.65 -2.42
CA SER A 271 -16.44 -16.18 -2.74
C SER A 271 -17.56 -15.45 -2.00
N ALA A 272 -17.31 -15.06 -0.74
CA ALA A 272 -18.25 -14.29 0.06
C ALA A 272 -18.45 -12.86 -0.46
N LEU A 273 -17.42 -12.28 -1.09
CA LEU A 273 -17.48 -10.94 -1.68
C LEU A 273 -17.96 -10.96 -3.15
N ASN A 274 -18.48 -12.10 -3.61
CA ASN A 274 -18.93 -12.33 -4.99
C ASN A 274 -17.86 -11.98 -6.05
N LEU A 275 -16.58 -12.15 -5.70
CA LEU A 275 -15.46 -11.90 -6.61
C LEU A 275 -15.05 -13.18 -7.33
N ASP A 276 -14.79 -13.10 -8.63
CA ASP A 276 -14.26 -14.23 -9.38
C ASP A 276 -12.84 -14.58 -8.90
N ILE A 277 -12.72 -15.79 -8.36
CA ILE A 277 -11.46 -16.38 -7.90
C ILE A 277 -10.48 -16.51 -9.06
N ASN A 278 -10.98 -16.78 -10.27
CA ASN A 278 -10.15 -16.89 -11.45
C ASN A 278 -9.56 -15.56 -11.85
N GLU A 279 -10.13 -14.42 -11.44
CA GLU A 279 -9.55 -13.10 -11.72
C GLU A 279 -8.56 -12.62 -10.65
N PHE A 280 -8.42 -13.36 -9.55
CA PHE A 280 -7.55 -12.94 -8.46
C PHE A 280 -6.12 -13.43 -8.70
N GLU A 281 -5.23 -12.52 -9.11
CA GLU A 281 -3.93 -12.89 -9.68
C GLU A 281 -3.02 -13.60 -8.68
N LEU A 282 -3.13 -13.33 -7.38
CA LEU A 282 -2.38 -14.05 -6.35
C LEU A 282 -2.68 -15.56 -6.36
N ILE A 283 -3.95 -15.94 -6.56
CA ILE A 283 -4.36 -17.35 -6.62
C ILE A 283 -3.90 -17.97 -7.94
N GLN A 284 -4.07 -17.28 -9.07
CA GLN A 284 -3.58 -17.76 -10.37
C GLN A 284 -2.06 -18.03 -10.34
N GLN A 285 -1.27 -17.10 -9.83
CA GLN A 285 0.18 -17.25 -9.81
C GLN A 285 0.66 -18.27 -8.78
N ALA A 286 -0.09 -18.48 -7.69
CA ALA A 286 0.18 -19.55 -6.76
C ALA A 286 0.09 -20.93 -7.45
N GLN A 287 -0.90 -21.14 -8.32
CA GLN A 287 -0.99 -22.36 -9.15
C GLN A 287 0.26 -22.54 -10.03
N ASN A 288 0.71 -21.47 -10.71
CA ASN A 288 1.91 -21.50 -11.54
C ASN A 288 3.19 -21.80 -10.75
N LYS A 289 3.22 -21.47 -9.45
CA LYS A 289 4.35 -21.76 -8.54
C LYS A 289 4.27 -23.13 -7.86
N ASN A 290 3.41 -24.05 -8.33
CA ASN A 290 3.17 -25.36 -7.72
C ASN A 290 2.71 -25.27 -6.25
N ILE A 291 2.09 -24.15 -5.85
CA ILE A 291 1.43 -24.05 -4.55
C ILE A 291 0.04 -24.68 -4.71
N THR A 292 -0.23 -25.72 -3.92
CA THR A 292 -1.52 -26.43 -3.96
C THR A 292 -2.65 -25.49 -3.58
N ILE A 293 -3.57 -25.27 -4.53
CA ILE A 293 -4.80 -24.51 -4.29
C ILE A 293 -5.95 -25.48 -4.05
N PRO A 294 -6.58 -25.47 -2.86
CA PRO A 294 -7.71 -26.33 -2.59
C PRO A 294 -8.92 -25.91 -3.44
N LYS A 295 -9.62 -26.90 -4.00
CA LYS A 295 -10.97 -26.65 -4.53
C LYS A 295 -11.89 -26.29 -3.38
N ILE A 296 -12.82 -25.36 -3.58
CA ILE A 296 -13.80 -24.97 -2.54
C ILE A 296 -14.58 -26.20 -2.02
N SER A 297 -14.95 -27.13 -2.90
CA SER A 297 -15.61 -28.39 -2.52
C SER A 297 -14.78 -29.28 -1.57
N ASN A 298 -13.48 -29.04 -1.48
CA ASN A 298 -12.54 -29.77 -0.64
C ASN A 298 -12.22 -29.02 0.67
N ILE A 299 -12.72 -27.80 0.85
CA ILE A 299 -12.63 -27.03 2.09
C ILE A 299 -13.82 -27.42 2.97
N ARG A 300 -13.58 -27.74 4.23
CA ARG A 300 -14.63 -27.96 5.22
C ARG A 300 -15.06 -26.61 5.77
N ILE A 301 -16.22 -26.15 5.31
CA ILE A 301 -16.85 -24.91 5.80
C ILE A 301 -17.65 -25.21 7.08
N LEU A 302 -17.48 -24.37 8.09
CA LEU A 302 -18.14 -24.47 9.40
C LEU A 302 -18.89 -23.16 9.70
N GLY A 303 -19.98 -23.24 10.46
CA GLY A 303 -20.80 -22.06 10.78
C GLY A 303 -21.77 -21.69 9.65
N GLU A 304 -21.79 -20.42 9.26
CA GLU A 304 -22.70 -19.89 8.24
C GLU A 304 -22.45 -20.56 6.88
N LYS A 305 -23.52 -20.72 6.08
CA LYS A 305 -23.40 -21.21 4.71
C LYS A 305 -22.88 -20.10 3.80
N LEU A 306 -21.99 -20.47 2.89
CA LEU A 306 -21.36 -19.52 1.98
C LEU A 306 -22.38 -18.87 1.05
N GLU A 307 -23.44 -19.58 0.66
CA GLU A 307 -24.50 -19.09 -0.22
C GLU A 307 -25.33 -17.98 0.43
N ASP A 308 -25.51 -18.03 1.76
CA ASP A 308 -26.37 -17.13 2.52
C ASP A 308 -25.70 -15.78 2.85
N ILE A 309 -24.37 -15.70 2.67
CA ILE A 309 -23.56 -14.54 3.07
C ILE A 309 -22.93 -13.78 1.90
N ARG A 310 -23.15 -14.21 0.65
CA ARG A 310 -22.57 -13.54 -0.51
C ARG A 310 -23.09 -12.11 -0.63
N ALA A 311 -22.17 -11.18 -0.85
CA ALA A 311 -22.53 -9.79 -1.07
C ALA A 311 -21.55 -9.09 -2.01
N ASP A 312 -22.09 -8.23 -2.86
CA ASP A 312 -21.29 -7.33 -3.69
C ASP A 312 -20.64 -6.23 -2.82
N ILE A 313 -19.48 -5.77 -3.27
CA ILE A 313 -18.73 -4.67 -2.67
C ILE A 313 -18.40 -3.60 -3.70
N GLU A 314 -18.40 -2.34 -3.28
CA GLU A 314 -17.90 -1.25 -4.12
C GLU A 314 -16.37 -1.26 -4.12
N LEU A 315 -15.76 -1.62 -5.25
CA LEU A 315 -14.30 -1.67 -5.44
C LEU A 315 -13.72 -0.28 -5.74
N CYS A 316 -12.40 -0.17 -5.58
CA CYS A 316 -11.64 0.97 -6.10
C CYS A 316 -11.88 1.15 -7.60
N VAL A 317 -11.84 2.40 -8.07
CA VAL A 317 -11.91 2.68 -9.52
C VAL A 317 -10.78 1.95 -10.26
N SER A 318 -11.10 1.42 -11.44
CA SER A 318 -10.14 0.67 -12.28
C SER A 318 -9.35 1.57 -13.24
N LYS A 319 -9.82 2.81 -13.45
CA LYS A 319 -9.18 3.81 -14.31
C LYS A 319 -8.91 5.08 -13.49
N LEU A 320 -7.75 5.69 -13.69
CA LEU A 320 -7.36 6.89 -12.94
C LEU A 320 -8.15 8.13 -13.39
N GLU A 321 -8.62 8.12 -14.63
CA GLU A 321 -9.49 9.15 -15.23
C GLU A 321 -10.83 9.29 -14.50
N ASP A 322 -11.28 8.24 -13.81
CA ASP A 322 -12.50 8.28 -13.01
C ASP A 322 -12.29 9.06 -11.69
N ILE A 323 -11.04 9.34 -11.31
CA ILE A 323 -10.71 10.16 -10.14
C ILE A 323 -10.83 11.64 -10.53
N ARG A 324 -11.97 12.24 -10.18
CA ARG A 324 -12.24 13.66 -10.46
C ARG A 324 -11.46 14.60 -9.53
N VAL A 325 -10.28 15.04 -9.97
CA VAL A 325 -9.48 16.08 -9.31
C VAL A 325 -9.85 17.46 -9.86
N LYS A 326 -10.17 18.40 -8.97
CA LYS A 326 -10.57 19.76 -9.38
C LYS A 326 -9.46 20.45 -10.18
N ASN A 327 -9.82 21.07 -11.32
CA ASN A 327 -8.91 21.80 -12.21
C ASN A 327 -7.78 20.96 -12.84
N PHE A 328 -7.97 19.64 -12.89
CA PHE A 328 -7.03 18.69 -13.46
C PHE A 328 -7.73 17.86 -14.55
N SER A 329 -7.16 17.80 -15.75
CA SER A 329 -7.44 16.74 -16.71
C SER A 329 -6.41 15.63 -16.55
N ILE A 330 -6.83 14.38 -16.73
CA ILE A 330 -5.96 13.21 -16.60
C ILE A 330 -5.80 12.60 -18.00
N ASN A 331 -4.55 12.45 -18.44
CA ASN A 331 -4.18 11.95 -19.75
C ASN A 331 -3.21 10.78 -19.56
N SER A 332 -3.68 9.57 -19.83
CA SER A 332 -2.89 8.35 -19.69
C SER A 332 -2.27 7.89 -21.01
N GLY A 333 -1.09 7.29 -20.87
CA GLY A 333 -0.51 6.38 -21.85
C GLY A 333 -0.56 4.95 -21.33
N ARG A 334 0.38 4.11 -21.76
CA ARG A 334 0.52 2.74 -21.23
C ARG A 334 1.29 2.77 -19.91
N TYR A 335 0.79 2.12 -18.86
CA TYR A 335 1.42 2.12 -17.54
C TYR A 335 1.37 0.75 -16.88
N CYS A 336 2.32 0.47 -15.98
CA CYS A 336 2.27 -0.71 -15.12
C CYS A 336 1.42 -0.44 -13.87
N SER A 337 1.05 -1.50 -13.19
CA SER A 337 0.26 -1.44 -11.96
C SER A 337 0.92 -0.70 -10.80
N GLY A 338 2.26 -0.66 -10.74
CA GLY A 338 3.01 0.12 -9.76
C GLY A 338 2.77 1.62 -9.94
N CYS A 339 2.84 2.12 -11.19
CA CYS A 339 2.51 3.51 -11.50
C CYS A 339 1.03 3.80 -11.23
N PHE A 340 0.13 2.86 -11.55
CA PHE A 340 -1.29 2.99 -11.21
C PHE A 340 -1.50 3.18 -9.70
N LYS A 341 -0.93 2.30 -8.86
CA LYS A 341 -1.04 2.38 -7.39
C LYS A 341 -0.58 3.75 -6.86
N GLN A 342 0.59 4.22 -7.28
CA GLN A 342 1.14 5.48 -6.78
C GLN A 342 0.34 6.70 -7.28
N ALA A 343 -0.06 6.72 -8.55
CA ALA A 343 -0.91 7.78 -9.09
C ALA A 343 -2.30 7.79 -8.44
N TYR A 344 -2.89 6.62 -8.20
CA TYR A 344 -4.18 6.47 -7.50
C TYR A 344 -4.17 7.16 -6.14
N HIS A 345 -3.14 6.91 -5.33
CA HIS A 345 -2.99 7.53 -4.02
C HIS A 345 -2.71 9.04 -4.12
N LEU A 346 -1.86 9.47 -5.06
CA LEU A 346 -1.58 10.90 -5.25
C LEU A 346 -2.83 11.69 -5.68
N LEU A 347 -3.56 11.20 -6.68
CA LEU A 347 -4.74 11.88 -7.22
C LEU A 347 -5.85 11.96 -6.17
N ASN A 348 -6.10 10.88 -5.43
CA ASN A 348 -7.08 10.90 -4.34
C ASN A 348 -6.64 11.79 -3.16
N PHE A 349 -5.34 11.84 -2.84
CA PHE A 349 -4.82 12.79 -1.86
C PHE A 349 -5.08 14.23 -2.33
N MET A 350 -4.77 14.56 -3.58
CA MET A 350 -5.01 15.89 -4.15
C MET A 350 -6.50 16.24 -4.14
N LYS A 351 -7.37 15.32 -4.57
CA LYS A 351 -8.83 15.47 -4.54
C LYS A 351 -9.36 15.76 -3.13
N THR A 352 -8.85 15.02 -2.14
CA THR A 352 -9.35 15.07 -0.76
C THR A 352 -8.83 16.30 -0.02
N TYR A 353 -7.52 16.50 -0.04
CA TYR A 353 -6.83 17.40 0.87
C TYR A 353 -6.42 18.73 0.23
N MET A 354 -6.22 18.75 -1.09
CA MET A 354 -5.74 19.92 -1.82
C MET A 354 -6.86 20.73 -2.48
N GLY A 355 -8.14 20.48 -2.17
CA GLY A 355 -9.26 21.16 -2.84
C GLY A 355 -9.22 22.70 -2.81
N LYS A 356 -8.64 23.33 -1.77
CA LYS A 356 -8.36 24.78 -1.74
C LYS A 356 -7.13 25.15 -2.57
N ASP A 357 -6.04 24.41 -2.44
CA ASP A 357 -4.79 24.61 -3.18
C ASP A 357 -5.02 24.59 -4.70
N LEU A 358 -5.85 23.66 -5.16
CA LEU A 358 -6.20 23.49 -6.57
C LEU A 358 -7.01 24.67 -7.12
N LYS A 359 -7.58 25.56 -6.29
CA LYS A 359 -8.23 26.80 -6.74
C LYS A 359 -7.22 27.86 -7.21
N TYR A 360 -6.03 27.89 -6.60
CA TYR A 360 -4.97 28.84 -6.97
C TYR A 360 -4.22 28.43 -8.24
N ASN A 361 -4.34 27.16 -8.62
CA ASN A 361 -3.64 26.57 -9.76
C ASN A 361 -4.68 26.06 -10.76
N PRO A 362 -5.31 26.93 -11.58
CA PRO A 362 -6.27 26.50 -12.58
C PRO A 362 -5.58 25.79 -13.76
N SER A 363 -6.36 24.97 -14.49
CA SER A 363 -5.97 24.40 -15.78
C SER A 363 -4.66 23.58 -15.78
N ASN A 364 -4.66 22.45 -15.05
CA ASN A 364 -3.53 21.51 -15.07
C ASN A 364 -3.88 20.25 -15.88
N SER A 365 -2.88 19.69 -16.54
CA SER A 365 -2.97 18.38 -17.19
C SER A 365 -2.02 17.42 -16.49
N PHE A 366 -2.56 16.38 -15.86
CA PHE A 366 -1.81 15.28 -15.27
C PHE A 366 -1.58 14.22 -16.34
N VAL A 367 -0.35 14.17 -16.82
CA VAL A 367 0.08 13.33 -17.92
C VAL A 367 0.94 12.20 -17.35
N PHE A 368 0.56 10.95 -17.59
CA PHE A 368 1.23 9.79 -16.98
C PHE A 368 1.27 8.58 -17.90
N GLY A 369 2.21 7.66 -17.63
CA GLY A 369 2.44 6.48 -18.47
C GLY A 369 3.30 6.78 -19.71
N ASN A 370 3.59 5.73 -20.48
CA ASN A 370 4.39 5.77 -21.70
C ASN A 370 3.54 6.15 -22.91
N ASN A 371 3.99 7.12 -23.70
CA ASN A 371 3.30 7.66 -24.88
C ASN A 371 1.84 8.06 -24.60
N PRO A 372 1.57 8.94 -23.61
CA PRO A 372 0.23 9.46 -23.36
C PRO A 372 -0.25 10.34 -24.51
N ALA A 373 -1.55 10.53 -24.68
CA ALA A 373 -2.06 11.50 -25.65
C ALA A 373 -1.62 12.94 -25.29
N GLU A 374 -1.42 13.80 -26.29
CA GLU A 374 -1.18 15.23 -26.02
C GLU A 374 -2.40 15.83 -25.28
N PRO A 375 -2.20 16.51 -24.14
CA PRO A 375 -3.31 17.09 -23.41
C PRO A 375 -3.89 18.29 -24.16
N GLU A 376 -5.21 18.42 -24.15
CA GLU A 376 -5.91 19.58 -24.73
C GLU A 376 -5.46 20.90 -24.09
N LYS A 377 -5.20 20.87 -22.78
CA LYS A 377 -4.72 22.01 -22.00
C LYS A 377 -3.20 21.92 -21.85
N THR A 378 -2.49 22.88 -22.43
CA THR A 378 -1.02 22.93 -22.45
C THR A 378 -0.42 23.98 -21.51
N GLU A 379 -1.25 24.66 -20.72
CA GLU A 379 -0.83 25.75 -19.83
C GLU A 379 0.06 25.27 -18.67
N ASN A 380 -0.45 24.35 -17.84
CA ASN A 380 0.29 23.75 -16.73
C ASN A 380 0.29 22.23 -16.90
N ILE A 381 1.46 21.63 -17.03
CA ILE A 381 1.61 20.19 -17.20
C ILE A 381 2.25 19.58 -15.96
N VAL A 382 1.66 18.51 -15.44
CA VAL A 382 2.26 17.65 -14.41
C VAL A 382 2.59 16.31 -15.04
N LEU A 383 3.87 15.99 -15.17
CA LEU A 383 4.35 14.72 -15.71
C LEU A 383 4.64 13.75 -14.58
N PHE A 384 3.94 12.63 -14.53
CA PHE A 384 4.07 11.61 -13.50
C PHE A 384 4.74 10.35 -14.01
N GLY A 385 5.92 10.05 -13.44
CA GLY A 385 6.72 8.87 -13.77
C GLY A 385 7.77 9.12 -14.85
N ASP A 386 8.86 8.37 -14.76
CA ASP A 386 9.97 8.43 -15.72
C ASP A 386 9.49 8.16 -17.15
N CYS A 387 8.55 7.21 -17.34
CA CYS A 387 7.97 6.91 -18.66
C CYS A 387 7.30 8.11 -19.31
N ALA A 388 6.52 8.90 -18.55
CA ALA A 388 5.85 10.09 -19.09
C ALA A 388 6.85 11.20 -19.38
N ILE A 389 7.84 11.39 -18.50
CA ILE A 389 8.89 12.40 -18.67
C ILE A 389 9.71 12.12 -19.93
N GLU A 390 10.09 10.86 -20.15
CA GLU A 390 10.95 10.45 -21.26
C GLU A 390 10.21 10.40 -22.60
N SER A 391 9.04 9.75 -22.65
CA SER A 391 8.29 9.57 -23.91
C SER A 391 7.71 10.87 -24.49
N THR A 392 7.53 11.90 -23.66
CA THR A 392 6.96 13.19 -24.09
C THR A 392 8.02 14.26 -24.36
N LYS A 393 9.30 13.92 -24.47
CA LYS A 393 10.39 14.88 -24.74
C LYS A 393 10.19 15.69 -26.02
N ASN A 394 9.55 15.10 -27.02
CA ASN A 394 9.34 15.70 -28.34
C ASN A 394 7.93 16.27 -28.54
N TYR A 395 7.09 16.30 -27.50
CA TYR A 395 5.70 16.75 -27.62
C TYR A 395 5.62 18.27 -27.72
N ASN A 396 4.57 18.77 -28.37
CA ASN A 396 4.43 20.20 -28.65
C ASN A 396 4.38 21.04 -27.37
N PHE A 397 3.73 20.55 -26.31
CA PHE A 397 3.59 21.26 -25.04
C PHE A 397 4.94 21.55 -24.34
N ARG A 398 6.03 20.89 -24.75
CA ARG A 398 7.40 21.17 -24.25
C ARG A 398 7.93 22.52 -24.72
N LYS A 399 7.32 23.10 -25.75
CA LYS A 399 7.73 24.34 -26.39
C LYS A 399 6.61 25.36 -26.28
N ILE A 400 6.98 26.60 -26.01
CA ILE A 400 6.11 27.77 -26.17
C ILE A 400 6.52 28.43 -27.47
N ILE A 401 5.57 28.55 -28.39
CA ILE A 401 5.73 29.30 -29.61
C ILE A 401 5.40 30.76 -29.30
N THR A 402 6.41 31.63 -29.36
CA THR A 402 6.19 33.09 -29.27
C THR A 402 6.47 33.74 -30.61
N GLU A 403 5.50 34.50 -31.11
CA GLU A 403 5.73 35.45 -32.20
C GLU A 403 6.47 36.66 -31.63
N ASP A 404 7.55 37.09 -32.29
CA ASP A 404 8.22 38.36 -31.94
C ASP A 404 7.17 39.48 -31.99
N LYS A 405 6.95 40.18 -30.86
CA LYS A 405 6.08 41.36 -30.81
C LYS A 405 6.49 42.29 -31.95
N LYS A 406 5.55 42.65 -32.83
CA LYS A 406 5.77 43.71 -33.83
C LYS A 406 6.40 44.90 -33.11
N ASP A 407 7.55 45.37 -33.60
CA ASP A 407 8.20 46.57 -33.11
C ASP A 407 7.34 47.78 -33.49
N LEU A 408 6.27 48.02 -32.73
CA LEU A 408 5.28 49.06 -33.00
C LEU A 408 5.92 50.45 -33.05
N ILE A 409 6.99 50.66 -32.28
CA ILE A 409 7.71 51.94 -32.19
C ILE A 409 8.66 52.11 -33.38
N GLY A 410 9.39 51.06 -33.77
CA GLY A 410 10.22 51.07 -34.98
C GLY A 410 9.39 51.15 -36.26
N ASP A 411 8.24 50.49 -36.31
CA ASP A 411 7.29 50.54 -37.43
C ASP A 411 6.65 51.93 -37.58
N ALA A 412 6.33 52.60 -36.47
CA ALA A 412 5.84 53.98 -36.48
C ALA A 412 6.92 54.97 -36.98
N LYS A 413 8.17 54.83 -36.52
CA LYS A 413 9.30 55.65 -36.98
C LYS A 413 9.66 55.43 -38.45
N ARG A 414 9.52 54.20 -38.97
CA ARG A 414 9.78 53.89 -40.39
C ARG A 414 8.65 54.35 -41.32
N LYS A 415 7.39 54.29 -40.87
CA LYS A 415 6.26 54.90 -41.61
C LYS A 415 6.44 56.40 -41.79
N LEU A 416 6.99 57.10 -40.81
CA LEU A 416 7.35 58.51 -40.90
C LEU A 416 8.49 58.79 -41.91
N LYS A 417 9.33 57.79 -42.23
CA LYS A 417 10.49 57.91 -43.16
C LYS A 417 10.23 57.41 -44.59
N LYS A 418 9.01 57.00 -44.95
CA LYS A 418 8.64 56.49 -46.30
C LYS A 418 9.52 55.34 -46.83
N GLU A 419 9.98 54.43 -45.96
CA GLU A 419 10.70 53.21 -46.40
C GLU A 419 9.70 52.10 -46.79
N THR A 420 9.83 51.56 -48.01
CA THR A 420 8.98 50.45 -48.52
C THR A 420 9.47 49.08 -48.05
N LYS A 421 8.50 48.20 -47.70
CA LYS A 421 8.70 46.86 -47.12
C LYS A 421 9.36 45.86 -48.07
N SER A 422 10.29 45.05 -47.54
CA SER A 422 10.25 43.60 -47.75
C SER A 422 9.64 42.96 -46.49
N LYS A 423 8.67 42.04 -46.65
CA LYS A 423 8.11 41.29 -45.50
C LYS A 423 9.24 40.41 -44.94
N LYS A 424 9.90 40.85 -43.87
CA LYS A 424 10.75 39.93 -43.07
C LYS A 424 9.86 38.79 -42.56
N PRO A 425 10.27 37.52 -42.73
CA PRO A 425 9.54 36.40 -42.17
C PRO A 425 9.43 36.59 -40.66
N THR A 426 8.23 36.41 -40.11
CA THR A 426 7.98 36.42 -38.67
C THR A 426 8.90 35.37 -38.05
N LYS A 427 9.92 35.79 -37.30
CA LYS A 427 10.80 34.84 -36.60
C LYS A 427 10.00 34.23 -35.45
N VAL A 428 9.50 33.03 -35.68
CA VAL A 428 8.90 32.19 -34.64
C VAL A 428 10.03 31.75 -33.72
N LYS A 429 9.97 32.14 -32.44
CA LYS A 429 10.94 31.67 -31.44
C LYS A 429 10.28 30.60 -30.58
N GLU A 430 10.80 29.39 -30.68
CA GLU A 430 10.49 28.30 -29.76
C GLU A 430 11.29 28.48 -28.47
N LYS A 431 10.61 28.51 -27.33
CA LYS A 431 11.25 28.52 -26.01
C LYS A 431 10.79 27.32 -25.19
N PRO A 432 11.62 26.78 -24.29
CA PRO A 432 11.18 25.71 -23.39
C PRO A 432 9.98 26.17 -22.54
N ASN A 433 8.96 25.33 -22.43
CA ASN A 433 7.84 25.56 -21.53
C ASN A 433 8.29 25.38 -20.08
N LYS A 434 8.30 26.46 -19.31
CA LYS A 434 8.67 26.46 -17.89
C LYS A 434 7.54 25.99 -16.97
N LYS A 435 6.32 25.87 -17.48
CA LYS A 435 5.12 25.45 -16.73
C LYS A 435 4.93 23.92 -16.73
N ILE A 436 6.02 23.20 -16.53
CA ILE A 436 6.04 21.73 -16.47
C ILE A 436 6.62 21.30 -15.13
N LEU A 437 5.83 20.58 -14.34
CA LEU A 437 6.25 19.92 -13.12
C LEU A 437 6.55 18.45 -13.40
N ASN A 438 7.81 18.05 -13.19
CA ASN A 438 8.21 16.64 -13.29
C ASN A 438 8.14 15.97 -11.91
N LEU A 439 7.41 14.87 -11.84
CA LEU A 439 7.29 13.96 -10.70
C LEU A 439 7.95 12.61 -11.05
N PRO A 440 9.29 12.50 -10.95
CA PRO A 440 10.04 11.34 -11.43
C PRO A 440 9.90 10.11 -10.51
N GLY A 441 10.28 8.96 -11.05
CA GLY A 441 10.35 7.67 -10.36
C GLY A 441 9.70 6.53 -11.15
N CYS A 442 10.07 5.31 -10.79
CA CYS A 442 9.55 4.08 -11.39
C CYS A 442 9.29 3.01 -10.30
N PRO A 443 8.08 2.99 -9.69
CA PRO A 443 7.06 4.02 -9.78
C PRO A 443 7.40 5.26 -8.91
N PRO A 444 6.79 6.44 -9.15
CA PRO A 444 7.02 7.62 -8.31
C PRO A 444 6.57 7.42 -6.87
N ASN A 445 7.38 7.85 -5.90
CA ASN A 445 6.99 7.84 -4.49
C ASN A 445 6.04 9.03 -4.20
N VAL A 446 4.85 8.75 -3.66
CA VAL A 446 3.83 9.78 -3.40
C VAL A 446 4.33 10.91 -2.49
N PHE A 447 5.06 10.61 -1.41
CA PHE A 447 5.56 11.65 -0.51
C PHE A 447 6.57 12.57 -1.21
N ASN A 448 7.50 12.01 -1.98
CA ASN A 448 8.43 12.79 -2.78
C ASN A 448 7.69 13.65 -3.82
N CYS A 449 6.60 13.15 -4.40
CA CYS A 449 5.76 13.91 -5.31
C CYS A 449 5.10 15.11 -4.62
N LEU A 450 4.55 14.91 -3.42
CA LEU A 450 3.97 15.98 -2.61
C LEU A 450 5.01 17.05 -2.24
N GLU A 451 6.24 16.65 -1.89
CA GLU A 451 7.31 17.62 -1.63
C GLU A 451 7.64 18.46 -2.86
N ARG A 452 7.76 17.82 -4.04
CA ARG A 452 8.00 18.50 -5.31
C ARG A 452 6.88 19.45 -5.71
N ILE A 453 5.62 19.06 -5.50
CA ILE A 453 4.46 19.93 -5.72
C ILE A 453 4.56 21.17 -4.84
N LEU A 454 4.90 21.00 -3.56
CA LEU A 454 5.08 22.11 -2.62
C LEU A 454 6.22 23.06 -3.02
N GLU A 455 7.35 22.51 -3.47
CA GLU A 455 8.49 23.28 -3.95
C GLU A 455 8.17 24.06 -5.23
N TYR A 456 7.48 23.41 -6.17
CA TYR A 456 7.15 23.98 -7.47
C TYR A 456 6.14 25.13 -7.39
N TYR A 457 5.01 24.90 -6.73
CA TYR A 457 3.96 25.92 -6.62
C TYR A 457 4.27 26.93 -5.49
N GLY A 458 5.05 26.54 -4.49
CA GLY A 458 5.38 27.36 -3.34
C GLY A 458 4.30 27.38 -2.26
N LYS A 459 4.72 27.54 -1.00
CA LYS A 459 3.87 27.43 0.21
C LYS A 459 2.60 28.30 0.19
N LYS A 460 2.64 29.45 -0.49
CA LYS A 460 1.49 30.37 -0.61
C LYS A 460 0.42 29.89 -1.58
N ASN A 461 0.81 29.14 -2.62
CA ASN A 461 -0.12 28.66 -3.67
C ASN A 461 -0.64 27.25 -3.39
N VAL A 462 -0.03 26.53 -2.43
CA VAL A 462 -0.53 25.24 -1.92
C VAL A 462 -0.57 25.22 -0.37
N PRO A 463 -1.33 26.14 0.26
CA PRO A 463 -1.32 26.31 1.71
C PRO A 463 -1.78 25.08 2.50
N ASN A 464 -2.74 24.29 2.01
CA ASN A 464 -3.18 23.07 2.69
C ASN A 464 -2.09 22.02 2.67
N LEU A 465 -1.42 21.82 1.54
CA LEU A 465 -0.28 20.90 1.45
C LEU A 465 0.86 21.32 2.38
N ASN A 466 1.15 22.63 2.47
CA ASN A 466 2.13 23.16 3.41
C ASN A 466 1.73 22.90 4.88
N LEU A 467 0.46 23.10 5.22
CA LEU A 467 -0.08 22.80 6.55
C LEU A 467 0.06 21.30 6.87
N LEU A 468 -0.34 20.42 5.95
CA LEU A 468 -0.23 18.97 6.13
C LEU A 468 1.21 18.51 6.27
N LYS A 469 2.16 19.10 5.51
CA LYS A 469 3.59 18.83 5.70
C LYS A 469 4.05 19.18 7.11
N ASN A 470 3.61 20.32 7.65
CA ASN A 470 3.98 20.75 9.00
C ASN A 470 3.34 19.87 10.08
N ILE A 471 2.08 19.48 9.90
CA ILE A 471 1.38 18.52 10.75
C ILE A 471 2.15 17.19 10.73
N ASN A 472 2.43 16.61 9.56
CA ASN A 472 3.14 15.34 9.46
C ASN A 472 4.53 15.38 10.09
N LYS A 473 5.27 16.50 9.99
CA LYS A 473 6.55 16.67 10.70
C LYS A 473 6.40 16.65 12.22
N PHE A 474 5.26 17.08 12.74
CA PHE A 474 4.96 17.02 14.17
C PHE A 474 4.62 15.59 14.62
N TRP A 475 3.78 14.88 13.86
CA TRP A 475 3.38 13.50 14.18
C TRP A 475 4.50 12.49 13.94
N ILE A 476 5.29 12.67 12.89
CA ILE A 476 6.38 11.78 12.49
C ILE A 476 7.69 12.45 12.88
N ASN A 477 8.23 12.08 14.06
CA ASN A 477 9.50 12.60 14.56
C ASN A 477 10.59 12.46 13.47
N GLY A 478 11.09 13.60 12.99
CA GLY A 478 12.10 13.66 11.94
C GLY A 478 13.41 12.98 12.34
N GLU A 479 13.76 12.97 13.63
CA GLU A 479 14.95 12.29 14.13
C GLU A 479 14.79 10.76 14.02
N SER A 480 13.69 10.20 14.54
CA SER A 480 13.41 8.76 14.49
C SER A 480 13.27 8.26 13.05
N THR A 481 12.70 9.08 12.15
CA THR A 481 12.63 8.79 10.71
C THR A 481 14.01 8.75 10.05
N ASN A 482 14.89 9.70 10.40
CA ASN A 482 16.26 9.70 9.89
C ASN A 482 17.06 8.51 10.42
N LYS A 483 16.89 8.16 11.70
CA LYS A 483 17.50 6.95 12.28
C LYS A 483 16.99 5.68 11.62
N LEU A 484 15.71 5.60 11.27
CA LEU A 484 15.18 4.48 10.48
C LEU A 484 15.86 4.38 9.10
N LYS A 485 16.07 5.50 8.40
CA LYS A 485 16.81 5.50 7.12
C LYS A 485 18.24 4.97 7.30
N ILE A 486 18.92 5.38 8.36
CA ILE A 486 20.26 4.87 8.69
C ILE A 486 20.17 3.37 8.98
N TRP A 487 19.23 2.93 9.83
CA TRP A 487 18.97 1.53 10.15
C TRP A 487 18.71 0.70 8.89
N GLU A 488 17.91 1.19 7.97
CA GLU A 488 17.61 0.55 6.70
C GLU A 488 18.83 0.48 5.77
N ALA A 489 19.76 1.45 5.85
CA ALA A 489 20.99 1.46 5.05
C ALA A 489 22.12 0.57 5.59
N LEU A 490 22.07 0.20 6.88
CA LEU A 490 22.96 -0.81 7.48
C LEU A 490 22.77 -2.19 6.82
#